data_AF-A0A1W7R4S1-F1
#
_entry.id   AF-A0A1W7R4S1-F1
#
_cell.length_a   1.000
_cell.length_b   1.000
_cell.length_c   1.000
_cell.angle_alpha   90.00
_cell.angle_beta   90.00
_cell.angle_gamma   90.00
#
_symmetry.space_group_name_H-M   'P 1'
#
loop_
_entity.id
_entity.type
_entity.pdbx_description
1 polymer ?
#
loop_
_entity_poly.entity_id
_entity_poly.type
_entity_poly.pdbx_seq_one_letter_code
_entity_poly.pdbx_strand_id
1 'polypeptide(L)'
;KLFRVQQSKPIIVAAVEGFVFPLQSEEEVDRLEYTARRDQLIRDQYVALLQEVKPHLQDASNVFADLFSDEALLGYNYYGKTNRAKKKKAMRKYIIFTDCMVDAWLSHGVTEESLRISIVRVIARLNHKVRSRGYRRNPSSVTMQDGAEVGEELY
;
A
#
# COMPACT_ATOMS: atom_id res chain seq x y z
N LYS A 1 -28.56 -13.55 14.45
CA LYS A 1 -27.55 -12.47 14.31
C LYS A 1 -26.19 -13.08 14.66
N LEU A 2 -25.29 -13.26 13.69
CA LEU A 2 -23.97 -13.83 13.96
C LEU A 2 -23.03 -12.70 14.42
N PHE A 3 -22.46 -12.83 15.61
CA PHE A 3 -21.49 -11.87 16.12
C PHE A 3 -20.17 -12.08 15.39
N ARG A 4 -19.80 -11.10 14.55
CA ARG A 4 -18.46 -11.04 13.95
C ARG A 4 -17.46 -10.77 15.07
N VAL A 5 -16.82 -11.83 15.58
CA VAL A 5 -15.68 -11.71 16.49
C VAL A 5 -14.63 -10.86 15.80
N GLN A 6 -14.40 -9.65 16.32
CA GLN A 6 -13.23 -8.87 15.97
C GLN A 6 -12.04 -9.56 16.63
N GLN A 7 -11.43 -10.50 15.92
CA GLN A 7 -10.14 -11.03 16.35
C GLN A 7 -9.15 -9.87 16.32
N SER A 8 -8.62 -9.53 17.50
CA SER A 8 -7.50 -8.61 17.65
C SER A 8 -6.34 -9.16 16.84
N LYS A 9 -5.93 -8.44 15.79
CA LYS A 9 -4.77 -8.81 14.98
C LYS A 9 -3.57 -9.01 15.92
N PRO A 10 -2.88 -10.17 15.88
CA PRO A 10 -1.65 -10.32 16.64
C PRO A 10 -0.65 -9.28 16.13
N ILE A 11 -0.03 -8.54 17.05
CA ILE A 11 0.99 -7.57 16.66
C ILE A 11 2.23 -8.40 16.25
N ILE A 12 2.64 -8.25 15.00
CA ILE A 12 3.70 -9.07 14.38
C ILE A 12 5.07 -8.49 14.74
N VAL A 13 5.36 -8.36 16.05
CA VAL A 13 6.59 -7.74 16.58
C VAL A 13 7.78 -8.71 16.55
N ALA A 14 7.55 -10.00 16.29
CA ALA A 14 8.54 -11.07 16.51
C ALA A 14 8.84 -11.93 15.27
N ALA A 15 8.27 -11.63 14.10
CA ALA A 15 8.47 -12.47 12.90
C ALA A 15 9.75 -12.11 12.13
N VAL A 16 10.21 -10.85 12.18
CA VAL A 16 11.46 -10.39 11.57
C VAL A 16 12.21 -9.50 12.55
N GLU A 17 13.47 -9.83 12.82
CA GLU A 17 14.29 -9.17 13.82
C GLU A 17 14.55 -7.69 13.47
N GLY A 18 14.25 -6.78 14.39
CA GLY A 18 14.42 -5.34 14.18
C GLY A 18 13.31 -4.66 13.35
N PHE A 19 12.19 -5.33 13.09
CA PHE A 19 11.04 -4.76 12.37
C PHE A 19 9.72 -5.00 13.10
N VAL A 20 8.80 -4.04 12.97
CA VAL A 20 7.45 -4.11 13.53
C VAL A 20 6.46 -3.87 12.40
N PHE A 21 5.60 -4.85 12.11
CA PHE A 21 4.64 -4.76 11.01
C PHE A 21 3.25 -4.31 11.50
N PRO A 22 2.49 -3.55 10.68
CA PRO A 22 2.88 -3.04 9.35
C PRO A 22 3.94 -1.93 9.44
N LEU A 23 4.85 -1.87 8.48
CA LEU A 23 5.88 -0.82 8.40
C LEU A 23 5.21 0.55 8.20
N GLN A 24 5.71 1.58 8.89
CA GLN A 24 5.02 2.88 8.98
C GLN A 24 5.56 3.94 8.02
N SER A 25 6.82 3.84 7.58
CA SER A 25 7.47 4.84 6.73
C SER A 25 8.27 4.25 5.57
N GLU A 26 8.67 5.10 4.61
CA GLU A 26 9.49 4.66 3.47
C GLU A 26 10.89 4.19 3.91
N GLU A 27 11.42 4.80 4.96
CA GLU A 27 12.73 4.49 5.54
C GLU A 27 12.75 3.08 6.16
N GLU A 28 11.62 2.63 6.73
CA GLU A 28 11.51 1.25 7.22
C GLU A 28 11.43 0.23 6.09
N VAL A 29 10.74 0.56 4.99
CA VAL A 29 10.70 -0.25 3.76
C VAL A 29 12.09 -0.37 3.16
N ASP A 30 12.83 0.74 3.05
CA ASP A 30 14.22 0.75 2.58
C ASP A 30 15.17 0.02 3.54
N ARG A 31 14.94 0.10 4.87
CA ARG A 31 15.70 -0.64 5.89
C ARG A 31 15.51 -2.15 5.73
N LEU A 32 14.27 -2.62 5.56
CA LEU A 32 13.95 -4.04 5.37
C LEU A 32 14.55 -4.57 4.06
N GLU A 33 14.43 -3.80 2.97
CA GLU A 33 15.03 -4.14 1.68
C GLU A 33 16.56 -4.23 1.75
N TYR A 34 17.20 -3.32 2.49
CA TYR A 34 18.65 -3.32 2.67
C TYR A 34 19.12 -4.50 3.51
N THR A 35 18.43 -4.81 4.62
CA THR A 35 18.79 -5.94 5.49
C THR A 35 18.51 -7.27 4.83
N ALA A 36 17.33 -7.49 4.25
CA ALA A 36 16.99 -8.75 3.58
C ALA A 36 17.86 -9.05 2.34
N ARG A 37 18.43 -8.02 1.67
CA ARG A 37 19.41 -8.24 0.59
C ARG A 37 20.78 -8.70 1.10
N ARG A 38 21.13 -8.39 2.36
CA ARG A 38 22.47 -8.62 2.93
C ARG A 38 22.52 -9.78 3.91
N ASP A 39 21.40 -10.07 4.56
CA ASP A 39 21.27 -11.08 5.60
C ASP A 39 20.18 -12.08 5.20
N GLN A 40 20.60 -13.31 4.97
CA GLN A 40 19.72 -14.40 4.58
C GLN A 40 18.75 -14.78 5.73
N LEU A 41 19.14 -14.61 7.00
CA LEU A 41 18.26 -14.86 8.15
C LEU A 41 17.07 -13.90 8.14
N ILE A 42 17.32 -12.60 7.91
CA ILE A 42 16.27 -11.58 7.81
C ILE A 42 15.37 -11.83 6.59
N ARG A 43 15.93 -12.30 5.47
CA ARG A 43 15.15 -12.71 4.30
C ARG A 43 14.24 -13.90 4.61
N ASP A 44 14.76 -14.95 5.24
CA ASP A 44 14.00 -16.16 5.56
C ASP A 44 12.90 -15.88 6.60
N GLN A 45 13.20 -15.06 7.62
CA GLN A 45 12.23 -14.52 8.56
C GLN A 45 11.10 -13.76 7.85
N TYR A 46 11.43 -12.90 6.90
CA TYR A 46 10.43 -12.15 6.13
C TYR A 46 9.61 -13.06 5.19
N VAL A 47 10.21 -14.08 4.57
CA VAL A 47 9.48 -15.08 3.77
C VAL A 47 8.52 -15.90 4.64
N ALA A 48 8.95 -16.32 5.84
CA ALA A 48 8.10 -17.01 6.81
C ALA A 48 6.93 -16.13 7.26
N LEU A 49 7.19 -14.85 7.55
CA LEU A 49 6.13 -13.87 7.82
C LEU A 49 5.12 -13.79 6.68
N LEU A 50 5.60 -13.68 5.43
CA LEU A 50 4.74 -13.60 4.26
C LEU A 50 3.85 -14.85 4.13
N GLN A 51 4.38 -16.04 4.39
CA GLN A 51 3.62 -17.30 4.39
C GLN A 51 2.47 -17.27 5.41
N GLU A 52 2.72 -16.81 6.64
CA GLU A 52 1.71 -16.71 7.71
C GLU A 52 0.59 -15.69 7.40
N VAL A 53 0.92 -14.49 6.88
CA VAL A 53 -0.08 -13.42 6.68
C VAL A 53 -1.04 -13.66 5.53
N LYS A 54 -0.74 -14.58 4.59
CA LYS A 54 -1.55 -14.82 3.39
C LYS A 54 -2.22 -16.20 3.42
N PRO A 55 -3.50 -16.29 3.84
CA PRO A 55 -4.30 -17.49 3.62
C PRO A 55 -4.27 -17.91 2.14
N HIS A 56 -4.21 -19.22 1.91
CA HIS A 56 -4.02 -19.82 0.59
C HIS A 56 -4.92 -19.20 -0.51
N LEU A 57 -6.20 -19.01 -0.20
CA LEU A 57 -7.22 -18.52 -1.14
C LEU A 57 -7.37 -16.99 -1.23
N GLN A 58 -6.62 -16.20 -0.45
CA GLN A 58 -6.69 -14.74 -0.55
C GLN A 58 -5.79 -14.19 -1.66
N ASP A 59 -6.27 -13.16 -2.35
CA ASP A 59 -5.50 -12.38 -3.32
C ASP A 59 -4.38 -11.60 -2.60
N ALA A 60 -3.15 -11.69 -3.12
CA ALA A 60 -1.96 -11.08 -2.51
C ALA A 60 -2.11 -9.56 -2.28
N SER A 61 -2.90 -8.87 -3.11
CA SER A 61 -3.14 -7.43 -2.97
C SER A 61 -3.95 -7.04 -1.72
N ASN A 62 -4.50 -8.00 -0.97
CA ASN A 62 -5.24 -7.74 0.27
C ASN A 62 -4.33 -7.75 1.51
N VAL A 63 -3.22 -8.50 1.51
CA VAL A 63 -2.30 -8.58 2.67
C VAL A 63 -1.31 -7.41 2.74
N PHE A 64 -1.22 -6.57 1.71
CA PHE A 64 -0.35 -5.38 1.74
C PHE A 64 -0.67 -4.41 2.88
N ALA A 65 -1.94 -4.31 3.29
CA ALA A 65 -2.35 -3.45 4.42
C ALA A 65 -1.95 -4.01 5.80
N ASP A 66 -1.47 -5.25 5.84
CA ASP A 66 -1.04 -5.96 7.05
C ASP A 66 0.49 -5.89 7.19
N LEU A 67 1.18 -5.65 6.07
CA LEU A 67 2.64 -5.52 5.96
C LEU A 67 3.10 -4.06 5.89
N PHE A 68 2.30 -3.15 5.32
CA PHE A 68 2.68 -1.75 5.07
C PHE A 68 1.51 -0.79 5.31
N SER A 69 1.78 0.36 5.93
CA SER A 69 0.83 1.46 6.02
C SER A 69 0.56 2.10 4.64
N ASP A 70 -0.49 2.93 4.53
CA ASP A 70 -0.67 3.77 3.32
C ASP A 70 0.58 4.65 3.13
N GLU A 71 1.04 5.22 4.24
CA GLU A 71 2.13 6.20 4.36
C GLU A 71 3.47 5.64 3.86
N ALA A 72 3.83 4.43 4.28
CA ALA A 72 5.03 3.71 3.82
C ALA A 72 5.05 3.47 2.31
N LEU A 73 3.88 3.37 1.66
CA LEU A 73 3.76 3.11 0.22
C LEU A 73 3.55 4.38 -0.62
N LEU A 74 3.45 5.58 -0.01
CA LEU A 74 3.18 6.83 -0.74
C LEU A 74 4.28 7.18 -1.75
N GLY A 75 5.56 6.94 -1.43
CA GLY A 75 6.69 7.16 -2.35
C GLY A 75 6.83 6.13 -3.47
N TYR A 76 6.08 5.03 -3.45
CA TYR A 76 6.32 3.87 -4.29
C TYR A 76 5.32 3.74 -5.46
N ASN A 77 5.76 3.12 -6.54
CA ASN A 77 4.89 2.42 -7.50
C ASN A 77 5.66 1.26 -8.16
N TYR A 78 5.00 0.42 -8.98
CA TYR A 78 5.67 -0.75 -9.56
C TYR A 78 6.89 -0.40 -10.44
N TYR A 79 6.75 0.57 -11.35
CA TYR A 79 7.74 0.81 -12.41
C TYR A 79 8.83 1.85 -12.09
N GLY A 80 8.61 2.71 -11.08
CA GLY A 80 9.40 3.91 -10.76
C GLY A 80 9.10 5.14 -11.61
N LYS A 81 8.13 5.06 -12.53
CA LYS A 81 7.81 6.13 -13.49
C LYS A 81 6.62 6.96 -12.99
N THR A 82 6.68 8.27 -13.14
CA THR A 82 5.55 9.18 -12.90
C THR A 82 5.73 10.48 -13.67
N ASN A 83 4.64 11.11 -14.09
CA ASN A 83 4.64 12.37 -14.85
C ASN A 83 4.75 13.62 -13.95
N ARG A 84 4.98 13.43 -12.64
CA ARG A 84 5.10 14.50 -11.64
C ARG A 84 6.55 14.71 -11.24
N ALA A 85 6.91 15.93 -10.83
CA ALA A 85 8.26 16.31 -10.43
C ALA A 85 8.89 15.42 -9.33
N LYS A 86 8.07 14.85 -8.42
CA LYS A 86 8.54 13.87 -7.43
C LYS A 86 8.60 12.48 -8.06
N LYS A 87 9.82 11.99 -8.33
CA LYS A 87 10.07 10.60 -8.75
C LYS A 87 9.61 9.62 -7.67
N LYS A 88 9.00 8.50 -8.08
CA LYS A 88 8.59 7.41 -7.18
C LYS A 88 9.62 6.26 -7.20
N LYS A 89 9.81 5.60 -6.06
CA LYS A 89 10.62 4.37 -5.94
C LYS A 89 9.95 3.22 -6.70
N ALA A 90 10.75 2.33 -7.29
CA ALA A 90 10.29 1.26 -8.18
C ALA A 90 10.22 -0.09 -7.43
N MET A 91 9.03 -0.54 -7.06
CA MET A 91 8.86 -1.79 -6.27
C MET A 91 9.42 -3.02 -6.97
N ARG A 92 9.43 -3.06 -8.32
CA ARG A 92 10.07 -4.14 -9.10
C ARG A 92 11.60 -4.26 -8.97
N LYS A 93 12.25 -3.37 -8.19
CA LYS A 93 13.68 -3.42 -7.87
C LYS A 93 13.94 -3.90 -6.44
N TYR A 94 12.88 -4.18 -5.69
CA TYR A 94 12.92 -4.47 -4.27
C TYR A 94 12.57 -5.94 -4.06
N ILE A 95 13.52 -6.73 -3.56
CA ILE A 95 13.31 -8.17 -3.35
C ILE A 95 12.17 -8.42 -2.35
N ILE A 96 11.91 -7.48 -1.44
CA ILE A 96 10.80 -7.58 -0.47
C ILE A 96 9.41 -7.43 -1.11
N PHE A 97 9.34 -6.90 -2.34
CA PHE A 97 8.12 -6.77 -3.16
C PHE A 97 8.10 -7.69 -4.38
N THR A 98 9.20 -8.38 -4.71
CA THR A 98 9.27 -9.36 -5.79
C THR A 98 9.60 -10.74 -5.23
N ASP A 99 10.88 -11.03 -5.07
CA ASP A 99 11.43 -12.38 -4.94
C ASP A 99 10.91 -13.03 -3.66
N CYS A 100 10.95 -12.33 -2.52
CA CYS A 100 10.46 -12.84 -1.24
C CYS A 100 8.94 -13.12 -1.24
N MET A 101 8.16 -12.32 -1.96
CA MET A 101 6.71 -12.51 -2.09
C MET A 101 6.34 -13.64 -3.08
N VAL A 102 7.18 -13.88 -4.09
CA VAL A 102 7.04 -15.07 -4.95
C VAL A 102 7.46 -16.31 -4.16
N ASP A 103 8.64 -16.32 -3.53
CA ASP A 103 9.14 -17.43 -2.70
C ASP A 103 8.12 -17.86 -1.63
N ALA A 104 7.49 -16.89 -0.96
CA ALA A 104 6.47 -17.16 0.06
C ALA A 104 5.17 -17.76 -0.50
N TRP A 105 4.76 -17.40 -1.73
CA TRP A 105 3.40 -17.64 -2.23
C TRP A 105 3.33 -18.40 -3.56
N LEU A 106 4.45 -18.91 -4.08
CA LEU A 106 4.50 -19.72 -5.29
C LEU A 106 3.65 -21.00 -5.15
N SER A 107 3.66 -21.63 -3.97
CA SER A 107 2.79 -22.75 -3.60
C SER A 107 1.30 -22.39 -3.63
N HIS A 108 0.96 -21.12 -3.38
CA HIS A 108 -0.39 -20.57 -3.48
C HIS A 108 -0.75 -20.10 -4.91
N GLY A 109 0.10 -20.39 -5.91
CA GLY A 109 -0.09 -20.01 -7.30
C GLY A 109 0.29 -18.56 -7.64
N VAL A 110 0.98 -17.85 -6.74
CA VAL A 110 1.42 -16.45 -6.99
C VAL A 110 2.72 -16.46 -7.80
N THR A 111 2.59 -16.13 -9.08
CA THR A 111 3.71 -15.84 -9.99
C THR A 111 4.09 -14.36 -9.96
N GLU A 112 5.29 -14.01 -10.43
CA GLU A 112 5.75 -12.60 -10.58
C GLU A 112 4.71 -11.72 -11.29
N GLU A 113 4.10 -12.21 -12.37
CA GLU A 113 3.10 -11.46 -13.14
C GLU A 113 1.80 -11.25 -12.35
N SER A 114 1.33 -12.25 -11.61
CA SER A 114 0.15 -12.12 -10.74
C SER A 114 0.42 -11.17 -9.55
N LEU A 115 1.66 -11.19 -9.03
CA LEU A 115 2.12 -10.29 -7.98
C LEU A 115 2.25 -8.85 -8.48
N ARG A 116 2.77 -8.63 -9.70
CA ARG A 116 2.78 -7.33 -10.38
C ARG A 116 1.38 -6.74 -10.47
N ILE A 117 0.41 -7.52 -10.98
CA ILE A 117 -0.99 -7.09 -11.09
C ILE A 117 -1.54 -6.72 -9.70
N SER A 118 -1.23 -7.52 -8.68
CA SER A 118 -1.60 -7.27 -7.28
C SER A 118 -1.04 -5.94 -6.76
N ILE A 119 0.27 -5.69 -6.92
CA ILE A 119 0.94 -4.45 -6.51
C ILE A 119 0.35 -3.23 -7.23
N VAL A 120 0.13 -3.32 -8.54
CA VAL A 120 -0.50 -2.24 -9.31
C VAL A 120 -1.90 -1.93 -8.76
N ARG A 121 -2.67 -2.94 -8.36
CA ARG A 121 -4.00 -2.78 -7.73
C ARG A 121 -3.94 -2.17 -6.32
N VAL A 122 -2.91 -2.48 -5.52
CA VAL A 122 -2.66 -1.81 -4.22
C VAL A 122 -2.38 -0.32 -4.43
N ILE A 123 -1.42 0.00 -5.29
CA ILE A 123 -1.02 1.37 -5.60
C ILE A 123 -2.18 2.17 -6.22
N ALA A 124 -3.02 1.56 -7.05
CA ALA A 124 -4.23 2.19 -7.57
C ALA A 124 -5.23 2.56 -6.45
N ARG A 125 -5.52 1.63 -5.53
CA ARG A 125 -6.39 1.87 -4.36
C ARG A 125 -5.83 2.95 -3.44
N LEU A 126 -4.53 2.92 -3.15
CA LEU A 126 -3.84 3.95 -2.36
C LEU A 126 -3.98 5.34 -2.99
N ASN A 127 -3.66 5.48 -4.28
CA ASN A 127 -3.79 6.77 -4.98
C ASN A 127 -5.25 7.28 -4.99
N HIS A 128 -6.24 6.40 -5.10
CA HIS A 128 -7.66 6.77 -4.99
C HIS A 128 -8.00 7.29 -3.59
N LYS A 129 -7.56 6.60 -2.53
CA LYS A 129 -7.75 6.99 -1.11
C LYS A 129 -7.10 8.33 -0.78
N VAL A 130 -5.90 8.60 -1.31
CA VAL A 130 -5.21 9.89 -1.16
C VAL A 130 -5.96 11.02 -1.87
N ARG A 131 -6.42 10.80 -3.12
CA ARG A 131 -7.20 11.80 -3.87
C ARG A 131 -8.53 12.13 -3.20
N SER A 132 -9.27 11.13 -2.70
CA SER A 132 -10.56 11.36 -2.03
C SER A 132 -10.40 12.03 -0.66
N ARG A 133 -9.33 11.74 0.10
CA ARG A 133 -8.92 12.52 1.29
C ARG A 133 -8.63 13.98 0.95
N GLY A 134 -7.95 14.25 -0.18
CA GLY A 134 -7.67 15.60 -0.67
C GLY A 134 -8.94 16.36 -1.09
N TYR A 135 -9.82 15.71 -1.85
CA TYR A 135 -11.09 16.29 -2.30
C TYR A 135 -12.01 16.70 -1.13
N ARG A 136 -12.12 15.84 -0.09
CA ARG A 136 -12.90 16.18 1.12
C ARG A 136 -12.34 17.35 1.94
N ARG A 137 -11.09 17.76 1.72
CA ARG A 137 -10.49 18.93 2.37
C ARG A 137 -10.69 20.24 1.61
N ASN A 138 -11.27 20.21 0.40
CA ASN A 138 -11.47 21.40 -0.41
C ASN A 138 -12.91 21.47 -0.96
N PRO A 139 -13.89 21.94 -0.16
CA PRO A 139 -15.28 22.13 -0.60
C PRO A 139 -15.44 23.26 -1.64
N SER A 140 -14.39 24.07 -1.84
CA SER A 140 -14.38 25.30 -2.63
C SER A 140 -14.36 25.06 -4.15
N SER A 141 -15.34 24.31 -4.65
CA SER A 141 -15.69 24.25 -6.08
C SER A 141 -17.19 23.95 -6.25
N VAL A 142 -18.04 24.67 -5.51
CA VAL A 142 -19.44 24.84 -5.88
C VAL A 142 -19.50 25.89 -6.98
N THR A 143 -19.97 25.48 -8.15
CA THR A 143 -20.15 26.34 -9.33
C THR A 143 -21.06 27.53 -9.00
N MET A 144 -20.59 28.76 -9.24
CA MET A 144 -21.46 29.94 -9.36
C MET A 144 -21.71 30.24 -10.84
N GLN A 145 -22.95 29.99 -11.26
CA GLN A 145 -23.64 30.34 -12.52
C GLN A 145 -25.13 30.09 -12.20
N ASP A 146 -26.13 30.92 -12.53
CA ASP A 146 -26.20 32.22 -13.21
C ASP A 146 -27.50 32.92 -12.73
N GLY A 147 -27.69 34.22 -13.05
CA GLY A 147 -29.04 34.83 -13.08
C GLY A 147 -29.20 36.21 -12.44
N ALA A 148 -29.28 37.25 -13.29
CA ALA A 148 -29.95 38.52 -12.99
C ALA A 148 -31.49 38.34 -13.19
N GLU A 149 -32.41 39.30 -13.05
CA GLU A 149 -32.41 40.75 -12.75
C GLU A 149 -33.33 40.98 -11.51
N VAL A 150 -33.85 42.15 -11.07
CA VAL A 150 -34.00 43.53 -11.58
C VAL A 150 -33.82 44.49 -10.38
N GLY A 151 -33.52 45.77 -10.61
CA GLY A 151 -33.59 46.83 -9.58
C GLY A 151 -34.64 47.88 -9.91
N GLU A 152 -35.68 47.99 -9.07
CA GLU A 152 -36.54 49.18 -8.97
C GLU A 152 -36.21 49.90 -7.66
N GLU A 153 -35.89 51.19 -7.73
CA GLU A 153 -36.61 52.26 -7.01
C GLU A 153 -36.04 53.63 -7.43
N LEU A 154 -36.96 54.55 -7.77
CA LEU A 154 -36.66 55.96 -8.06
C LEU A 154 -37.10 56.81 -6.87
N TYR A 155 -36.25 57.77 -6.48
CA TYR A 155 -36.62 58.95 -5.70
C TYR A 155 -35.89 60.17 -6.29
#